data_AF-A0A6P8EUD0-F1
#
_entry.id   AF-A0A6P8EUD0-F1
#
_cell.length_a   1.000
_cell.length_b   1.000
_cell.length_c   1.000
_cell.angle_alpha   90.00
_cell.angle_beta   90.00
_cell.angle_gamma   90.00
#
_symmetry.space_group_name_H-M   'P 1'
#
loop_
_entity.id
_entity.type
_entity.pdbx_description
1 polymer ?
#
loop_
_entity_poly.entity_id
_entity_poly.type
_entity_poly.pdbx_seq_one_letter_code
_entity_poly.pdbx_strand_id
1 'polypeptide(L)'
;MNKQPSKESLKDKVKGMLGLGPTRISTKPTEAKPSEFIITLDILKELSPECGINNRIRVINHVCDLAKSKKFEENAVEAVWKAVEDMLQPDSPPEARHAVLQLLRAIIHGQGERLGPLRAYFFKLVWLYQPSNEDLSERLEVFKALTENGKDITYLEET
;
A
#
# COMPACT_ATOMS: atom_id res chain seq x y z
N MET A 1 1.56 18.81 50.88
CA MET A 1 2.48 19.61 50.03
C MET A 1 3.77 18.83 49.81
N ASN A 2 4.25 18.90 48.57
CA ASN A 2 5.31 18.15 47.89
C ASN A 2 6.58 17.77 48.65
N LYS A 3 7.09 16.57 48.31
CA LYS A 3 8.53 16.30 48.15
C LYS A 3 8.77 15.54 46.83
N GLN A 4 9.52 16.15 45.92
CA GLN A 4 10.37 15.50 44.90
C GLN A 4 11.84 15.57 45.41
N PRO A 5 12.90 14.94 44.83
CA PRO A 5 13.00 14.29 43.50
C PRO A 5 13.85 12.99 43.40
N SER A 6 13.79 12.37 42.20
CA SER A 6 14.88 11.74 41.43
C SER A 6 15.44 10.32 41.73
N LYS A 7 15.72 9.66 40.59
CA LYS A 7 16.78 8.70 40.21
C LYS A 7 16.40 7.25 39.95
N GLU A 8 16.54 6.92 38.67
CA GLU A 8 16.61 5.60 38.04
C GLU A 8 17.49 4.61 38.80
N SER A 9 17.10 3.34 38.76
CA SER A 9 17.96 2.23 39.17
C SER A 9 17.63 0.99 38.34
N LEU A 10 18.33 0.87 37.21
CA LEU A 10 18.52 -0.31 36.37
C LEU A 10 18.99 -1.53 37.19
N LYS A 11 18.08 -2.31 37.79
CA LYS A 11 18.45 -3.48 38.61
C LYS A 11 17.39 -4.58 38.66
N ASP A 12 16.83 -5.01 37.53
CA ASP A 12 16.20 -6.34 37.45
C ASP A 12 17.21 -7.40 36.99
N LYS A 13 18.13 -7.63 37.94
CA LYS A 13 18.69 -8.92 38.37
C LYS A 13 18.73 -10.05 37.33
N VAL A 14 19.90 -10.16 36.72
CA VAL A 14 20.54 -11.42 36.36
C VAL A 14 20.63 -12.33 37.60
N LYS A 15 19.83 -13.40 37.64
CA LYS A 15 20.07 -14.58 38.50
C LYS A 15 19.55 -15.84 37.81
N GLY A 16 20.47 -16.73 37.47
CA GLY A 16 20.13 -18.06 36.99
C GLY A 16 21.34 -18.83 36.44
N MET A 17 22.50 -18.76 37.10
CA MET A 17 23.61 -19.68 36.82
C MET A 17 23.46 -20.94 37.69
N LEU A 18 23.59 -22.09 37.03
CA LEU A 18 23.77 -23.46 37.56
C LEU A 18 22.53 -24.11 38.20
N GLY A 19 21.80 -24.84 37.36
CA GLY A 19 20.82 -25.86 37.79
C GLY A 19 20.37 -26.70 36.60
N LEU A 20 20.87 -27.93 36.51
CA LEU A 20 20.36 -28.97 35.61
C LEU A 20 18.86 -29.19 35.91
N GLY A 21 17.99 -28.73 35.02
CA GLY A 21 16.55 -28.95 35.07
C GLY A 21 15.97 -28.93 33.66
N PRO A 22 14.93 -29.74 33.37
CA PRO A 22 14.44 -29.94 32.01
C PRO A 22 13.97 -28.61 31.42
N THR A 23 14.51 -28.30 30.23
CA THR A 23 14.19 -27.14 29.40
C THR A 23 12.68 -27.04 29.21
N ARG A 24 12.03 -26.10 29.92
CA ARG A 24 10.76 -25.54 29.46
C ARG A 24 11.05 -24.83 28.14
N ILE A 25 10.58 -25.42 27.05
CA ILE A 25 10.56 -24.81 25.73
C ILE A 25 9.70 -23.55 25.87
N SER A 26 10.34 -22.40 26.02
CA SER A 26 9.69 -21.11 25.84
C SER A 26 9.46 -20.97 24.35
N THR A 27 8.28 -21.40 23.89
CA THR A 27 7.75 -21.04 22.58
C THR A 27 7.58 -19.52 22.60
N LYS A 28 8.55 -18.80 22.02
CA LYS A 28 8.32 -17.41 21.61
C LYS A 28 7.02 -17.42 20.80
N PRO A 29 6.04 -16.54 21.08
CA PRO A 29 4.92 -16.38 20.18
C PRO A 29 5.50 -15.99 18.82
N THR A 30 5.35 -16.87 17.83
CA THR A 30 5.51 -16.52 16.43
C THR A 30 4.65 -15.30 16.19
N GLU A 31 5.26 -14.16 15.84
CA GLU A 31 4.53 -13.01 15.32
C GLU A 31 3.61 -13.54 14.22
N ALA A 32 2.30 -13.51 14.48
CA ALA A 32 1.33 -13.91 13.49
C ALA A 32 1.48 -12.94 12.32
N LYS A 33 2.04 -13.41 11.20
CA LYS A 33 2.10 -12.64 9.96
C LYS A 33 0.70 -12.07 9.72
N PRO A 34 0.55 -10.74 9.53
CA PRO A 34 -0.75 -10.16 9.24
C PRO A 34 -1.38 -10.91 8.08
N SER A 35 -2.62 -11.37 8.26
CA SER A 35 -3.36 -12.09 7.22
C SER A 35 -3.44 -11.23 5.96
N GLU A 36 -2.97 -11.77 4.84
CA GLU A 36 -3.09 -11.10 3.54
C GLU A 36 -4.56 -11.12 3.09
N PHE A 37 -4.99 -10.03 2.44
CA PHE A 37 -6.31 -9.89 1.87
C PHE A 37 -6.30 -10.35 0.42
N ILE A 38 -7.23 -11.24 0.10
CA ILE A 38 -7.39 -11.83 -1.23
C ILE A 38 -8.26 -10.91 -2.07
N ILE A 39 -7.74 -10.44 -3.20
CA ILE A 39 -8.56 -9.73 -4.19
C ILE A 39 -9.32 -10.78 -4.97
N THR A 40 -10.60 -10.94 -4.65
CA THR A 40 -11.41 -12.02 -5.22
C THR A 40 -11.64 -11.83 -6.72
N LEU A 41 -11.90 -12.94 -7.42
CA LEU A 41 -12.31 -12.89 -8.83
C LEU A 41 -13.59 -12.08 -9.05
N ASP A 42 -14.46 -11.99 -8.04
CA ASP A 42 -15.69 -11.20 -8.16
C ASP A 42 -15.39 -9.70 -8.14
N ILE A 43 -14.45 -9.24 -7.29
CA ILE A 43 -13.95 -7.85 -7.34
C ILE A 43 -13.35 -7.56 -8.71
N LEU A 44 -12.52 -8.47 -9.25
CA LEU A 44 -11.89 -8.26 -10.57
C LEU A 44 -12.92 -8.23 -11.71
N LYS A 45 -13.96 -9.07 -11.67
CA LYS A 45 -15.07 -9.02 -12.63
C LYS A 45 -15.86 -7.72 -12.54
N GLU A 46 -16.07 -7.19 -11.34
CA GLU A 46 -16.76 -5.91 -11.17
C GLU A 46 -15.93 -4.70 -11.62
N LEU A 47 -14.60 -4.84 -11.64
CA LEU A 47 -13.65 -3.86 -12.19
C LEU A 47 -13.48 -3.98 -13.70
N SER A 48 -13.95 -5.05 -14.34
CA SER A 48 -13.62 -5.34 -15.73
C SER A 48 -14.33 -4.41 -16.74
N PRO A 49 -13.82 -4.28 -17.98
CA PRO A 49 -14.41 -3.41 -19.00
C PRO A 49 -15.85 -3.77 -19.41
N GLU A 50 -16.30 -4.99 -19.11
CA GLU A 50 -17.68 -5.44 -19.31
C GLU A 50 -18.67 -4.75 -18.36
N CYS A 51 -18.19 -4.16 -17.27
CA CYS A 51 -18.99 -3.38 -16.34
C CYS A 51 -19.09 -1.91 -16.75
N GLY A 52 -20.25 -1.29 -16.50
CA GLY A 52 -20.43 0.14 -16.71
C GLY A 52 -19.49 0.99 -15.85
N ILE A 53 -19.04 2.13 -16.37
CA ILE A 53 -18.02 2.99 -15.75
C ILE A 53 -18.35 3.40 -14.30
N ASN A 54 -19.62 3.69 -14.01
CA ASN A 54 -20.08 4.03 -12.67
C ASN A 54 -19.95 2.87 -11.67
N ASN A 55 -20.11 1.63 -12.13
CA ASN A 55 -19.87 0.44 -11.31
C ASN A 55 -18.39 0.33 -10.98
N ARG A 56 -17.55 0.42 -12.02
CA ARG A 56 -16.10 0.29 -11.90
C ARG A 56 -15.52 1.35 -10.95
N ILE A 57 -15.95 2.61 -11.06
CA ILE A 57 -15.55 3.69 -10.12
C ILE A 57 -15.93 3.35 -8.67
N ARG A 58 -17.14 2.84 -8.44
CA ARG A 58 -17.58 2.44 -7.09
C ARG A 58 -16.69 1.34 -6.51
N VAL A 59 -16.37 0.34 -7.33
CA VAL A 59 -15.54 -0.80 -6.92
C VAL A 59 -14.10 -0.36 -6.72
N ILE A 60 -13.57 0.54 -7.57
CA ILE A 60 -12.28 1.19 -7.36
C ILE A 60 -12.21 1.86 -5.99
N ASN A 61 -13.24 2.64 -5.61
CA ASN A 61 -13.29 3.29 -4.30
C ASN A 61 -13.27 2.27 -3.15
N HIS A 62 -13.98 1.15 -3.30
CA HIS A 62 -13.90 0.06 -2.33
C HIS A 62 -12.48 -0.53 -2.23
N VAL A 63 -11.82 -0.76 -3.36
CA VAL A 63 -10.44 -1.26 -3.41
C VAL A 63 -9.44 -0.24 -2.83
N CYS A 64 -9.68 1.06 -2.99
CA CYS A 64 -8.89 2.10 -2.31
C CYS A 64 -8.94 1.95 -0.79
N ASP A 65 -10.11 1.67 -0.21
CA ASP A 65 -10.27 1.47 1.23
C ASP A 65 -9.62 0.18 1.71
N LEU A 66 -9.73 -0.89 0.91
CA LEU A 66 -9.03 -2.15 1.17
C LEU A 66 -7.51 -1.96 1.12
N ALA A 67 -6.98 -1.27 0.11
CA ALA A 67 -5.55 -1.02 -0.04
C ALA A 67 -4.98 -0.25 1.16
N LYS A 68 -5.73 0.71 1.72
CA LYS A 68 -5.28 1.47 2.89
C LYS A 68 -5.32 0.67 4.20
N SER A 69 -6.20 -0.33 4.30
CA SER A 69 -6.51 -1.01 5.57
C SER A 69 -6.02 -2.45 5.65
N LYS A 70 -5.68 -3.07 4.52
CA LYS A 70 -5.26 -4.47 4.42
C LYS A 70 -4.00 -4.59 3.57
N LYS A 71 -3.21 -5.64 3.79
CA LYS A 71 -2.09 -6.00 2.92
C LYS A 71 -2.58 -7.01 1.90
N PHE A 72 -2.47 -6.73 0.62
CA PHE A 72 -2.97 -7.63 -0.42
C PHE A 72 -2.12 -8.90 -0.52
N GLU A 73 -2.68 -9.96 -1.10
CA GLU A 73 -1.90 -11.13 -1.51
C GLU A 73 -0.89 -10.79 -2.62
N GLU A 74 0.03 -11.71 -2.88
CA GLU A 74 1.00 -11.59 -3.97
C GLU A 74 0.29 -11.43 -5.33
N ASN A 75 0.83 -10.58 -6.22
CA ASN A 75 0.31 -10.27 -7.56
C ASN A 75 -1.06 -9.55 -7.62
N ALA A 76 -1.69 -9.29 -6.48
CA ALA A 76 -3.01 -8.66 -6.45
C ALA A 76 -3.01 -7.20 -6.95
N VAL A 77 -1.92 -6.47 -6.73
CA VAL A 77 -1.78 -5.08 -7.22
C VAL A 77 -1.74 -5.06 -8.75
N GLU A 78 -1.01 -6.00 -9.34
CA GLU A 78 -0.90 -6.19 -10.79
C GLU A 78 -2.23 -6.61 -11.40
N ALA A 79 -2.96 -7.51 -10.75
CA ALA A 79 -4.30 -7.93 -11.19
C ALA A 79 -5.29 -6.77 -11.16
N VAL A 80 -5.31 -5.99 -10.08
CA VAL A 80 -6.15 -4.78 -9.95
C VAL A 80 -5.77 -3.75 -11.01
N TRP A 81 -4.48 -3.48 -11.20
CA TRP A 81 -4.00 -2.53 -12.21
C TRP A 81 -4.45 -2.96 -13.62
N LYS A 82 -4.24 -4.23 -13.97
CA LYS A 82 -4.62 -4.76 -15.29
C LYS A 82 -6.12 -4.64 -15.56
N ALA A 83 -6.95 -4.72 -14.52
CA ALA A 83 -8.41 -4.60 -14.64
C ALA A 83 -8.90 -3.16 -14.88
N VAL A 84 -8.06 -2.14 -14.64
CA VAL A 84 -8.48 -0.72 -14.70
C VAL A 84 -7.59 0.17 -15.57
N GLU A 85 -6.51 -0.36 -16.15
CA GLU A 85 -5.56 0.43 -16.95
C GLU A 85 -6.20 1.13 -18.17
N ASP A 86 -7.30 0.57 -18.69
CA ASP A 86 -8.09 1.16 -19.78
C ASP A 86 -8.82 2.44 -19.36
N MET A 87 -9.20 2.57 -18.08
CA MET A 87 -9.87 3.76 -17.56
C MET A 87 -8.93 4.97 -17.43
N LEU A 88 -7.62 4.77 -17.60
CA LEU A 88 -6.61 5.83 -17.63
C LEU A 88 -6.27 6.26 -19.06
N GLN A 89 -7.00 5.81 -20.08
CA GLN A 89 -6.75 6.28 -21.45
C GLN A 89 -7.23 7.73 -21.65
N PRO A 90 -6.62 8.53 -22.55
CA PRO A 90 -6.99 9.92 -22.77
C PRO A 90 -8.46 10.16 -23.19
N ASP A 91 -9.09 9.17 -23.80
CA ASP A 91 -10.49 9.16 -24.23
C ASP A 91 -11.47 8.76 -23.11
N SER A 92 -10.98 8.21 -22.00
CA SER A 92 -11.80 7.91 -20.84
C SER A 92 -12.32 9.19 -20.18
N PRO A 93 -13.54 9.20 -19.63
CA PRO A 93 -14.07 10.33 -18.87
C PRO A 93 -13.16 10.75 -17.71
N PRO A 94 -13.05 12.06 -17.38
CA PRO A 94 -12.18 12.54 -16.31
C PRO A 94 -12.40 11.83 -14.98
N GLU A 95 -13.65 11.58 -14.58
CA GLU A 95 -13.99 10.88 -13.34
C GLU A 95 -13.42 9.46 -13.25
N ALA A 96 -13.29 8.78 -14.39
CA ALA A 96 -12.70 7.44 -14.46
C ALA A 96 -11.18 7.50 -14.32
N ARG A 97 -10.54 8.43 -15.04
CA ARG A 97 -9.08 8.67 -14.94
C ARG A 97 -8.70 9.06 -13.50
N HIS A 98 -9.48 9.94 -12.88
CA HIS A 98 -9.30 10.38 -11.50
C HIS A 98 -9.47 9.24 -10.50
N ALA A 99 -10.46 8.37 -10.69
CA ALA A 99 -10.63 7.18 -9.85
C ALA A 99 -9.40 6.26 -9.90
N VAL A 100 -8.82 6.05 -11.09
CA VAL A 100 -7.60 5.25 -11.25
C VAL A 100 -6.39 5.92 -10.59
N LEU A 101 -6.22 7.25 -10.74
CA LEU A 101 -5.12 7.96 -10.07
C LEU A 101 -5.27 7.91 -8.54
N GLN A 102 -6.50 8.00 -8.02
CA GLN A 102 -6.79 7.81 -6.59
C GLN A 102 -6.46 6.39 -6.11
N LEU A 103 -6.74 5.38 -6.94
CA LEU A 103 -6.39 3.99 -6.68
C LEU A 103 -4.88 3.79 -6.59
N LEU A 104 -4.13 4.32 -7.56
CA LEU A 104 -2.66 4.27 -7.53
C LEU A 104 -2.14 4.88 -6.23
N ARG A 105 -2.60 6.08 -5.88
CA ARG A 105 -2.24 6.73 -4.62
C ARG A 105 -2.55 5.87 -3.39
N ALA A 106 -3.73 5.25 -3.34
CA ALA A 106 -4.14 4.38 -2.22
C ALA A 106 -3.26 3.12 -2.13
N ILE A 107 -2.93 2.50 -3.26
CA ILE A 107 -2.02 1.36 -3.36
C ILE A 107 -0.62 1.74 -2.87
N ILE A 108 -0.09 2.88 -3.32
CA ILE A 108 1.25 3.33 -2.93
C ILE A 108 1.35 3.56 -1.43
N HIS A 109 0.40 4.27 -0.83
CA HIS A 109 0.40 4.48 0.62
C HIS A 109 0.19 3.18 1.41
N GLY A 110 -0.74 2.33 0.96
CA GLY A 110 -1.16 1.16 1.70
C GLY A 110 -0.22 -0.04 1.56
N GLN A 111 0.35 -0.22 0.36
CA GLN A 111 1.15 -1.37 -0.03
C GLN A 111 2.64 -1.05 -0.21
N GLY A 112 3.06 0.21 -0.11
CA GLY A 112 4.38 0.73 -0.52
C GLY A 112 5.59 -0.18 -0.30
N GLU A 113 5.78 -0.69 0.92
CA GLU A 113 6.89 -1.59 1.28
C GLU A 113 6.95 -2.89 0.47
N ARG A 114 5.81 -3.33 -0.10
CA ARG A 114 5.67 -4.57 -0.87
C ARG A 114 5.61 -4.34 -2.38
N LEU A 115 5.65 -3.09 -2.84
CA LEU A 115 5.55 -2.80 -4.27
C LEU A 115 6.81 -3.17 -5.05
N GLY A 116 8.00 -3.11 -4.41
CA GLY A 116 9.25 -3.46 -5.07
C GLY A 116 9.40 -2.78 -6.45
N PRO A 117 9.78 -3.53 -7.51
CA PRO A 117 9.94 -3.00 -8.87
C PRO A 117 8.68 -2.38 -9.48
N LEU A 118 7.46 -2.65 -8.98
CA LEU A 118 6.24 -1.99 -9.47
C LEU A 118 6.30 -0.47 -9.26
N ARG A 119 7.12 0.01 -8.32
CA ARG A 119 7.36 1.45 -8.13
C ARG A 119 7.94 2.09 -9.40
N ALA A 120 8.94 1.47 -10.05
CA ALA A 120 9.48 1.96 -11.33
C ALA A 120 8.38 2.03 -12.40
N TYR A 121 7.52 1.02 -12.46
CA TYR A 121 6.40 1.00 -13.40
C TYR A 121 5.41 2.14 -13.12
N PHE A 122 5.05 2.39 -11.86
CA PHE A 122 4.16 3.50 -11.51
C PHE A 122 4.78 4.87 -11.74
N PHE A 123 6.08 5.05 -11.51
CA PHE A 123 6.76 6.28 -11.92
C PHE A 123 6.70 6.50 -13.43
N LYS A 124 7.03 5.48 -14.23
CA LYS A 124 6.91 5.54 -15.71
C LYS A 124 5.51 5.88 -16.14
N LEU A 125 4.51 5.26 -15.53
CA LEU A 125 3.10 5.54 -15.81
C LEU A 125 2.78 7.02 -15.54
N VAL A 126 3.14 7.56 -14.37
CA VAL A 126 2.87 8.98 -14.05
C VAL A 126 3.62 9.91 -15.01
N TRP A 127 4.84 9.56 -15.40
CA TRP A 127 5.68 10.35 -16.30
C TRP A 127 5.19 10.34 -17.75
N LEU A 128 4.90 9.17 -18.30
CA LEU A 128 4.48 8.95 -19.68
C LEU A 128 3.01 9.25 -19.93
N TYR A 129 2.19 9.29 -18.88
CA TYR A 129 0.79 9.70 -18.98
C TYR A 129 0.69 11.08 -19.61
N GLN A 130 0.12 11.14 -20.82
CA GLN A 130 -0.06 12.37 -21.57
C GLN A 130 -1.16 13.20 -20.88
N PRO A 131 -0.81 14.32 -20.22
CA PRO A 131 -1.76 14.95 -19.32
C PRO A 131 -2.88 15.71 -20.04
N SER A 132 -4.11 15.48 -19.60
CA SER A 132 -5.09 16.57 -19.54
C SER A 132 -4.71 17.49 -18.38
N ASN A 133 -4.89 18.81 -18.54
CA ASN A 133 -4.73 19.77 -17.44
C ASN A 133 -5.61 19.42 -16.23
N GLU A 134 -6.73 18.75 -16.48
CA GLU A 134 -7.69 18.32 -15.45
C GLU A 134 -7.14 17.25 -14.51
N ASP A 135 -6.07 16.54 -14.88
CA ASP A 135 -5.52 15.42 -14.08
C ASP A 135 -4.22 15.82 -13.35
N LEU A 136 -3.74 17.05 -13.54
CA LEU A 136 -2.45 17.48 -13.01
C LEU A 136 -2.39 17.36 -11.48
N SER A 137 -3.46 17.75 -10.79
CA SER A 137 -3.54 17.68 -9.33
C SER A 137 -3.39 16.25 -8.83
N GLU A 138 -4.18 15.34 -9.39
CA GLU A 138 -4.22 13.93 -9.02
C GLU A 138 -2.89 13.23 -9.32
N ARG A 139 -2.29 13.52 -10.49
CA ARG A 139 -0.96 13.01 -10.87
C ARG A 139 0.13 13.44 -9.90
N LEU A 140 0.13 14.72 -9.50
CA LEU A 140 1.09 15.23 -8.53
C LEU A 140 0.91 14.55 -7.17
N GLU A 141 -0.31 14.24 -6.77
CA GLU A 141 -0.56 13.48 -5.53
C GLU A 141 -0.07 12.03 -5.61
N VAL A 142 -0.17 11.37 -6.76
CA VAL A 142 0.44 10.05 -6.99
C VAL A 142 1.97 10.16 -6.93
N PHE A 143 2.56 11.15 -7.59
CA PHE A 143 4.01 11.36 -7.57
C PHE A 143 4.53 11.66 -6.15
N LYS A 144 3.84 12.50 -5.37
CA LYS A 144 4.17 12.75 -3.96
C LYS A 144 4.07 11.49 -3.12
N ALA A 145 3.06 10.63 -3.37
CA ALA A 145 2.92 9.36 -2.68
C ALA A 145 4.09 8.43 -3.00
N LEU A 146 4.47 8.29 -4.28
CA LEU A 146 5.61 7.46 -4.70
C LEU A 146 6.91 7.94 -4.05
N THR A 147 7.08 9.26 -3.95
CA THR A 147 8.31 9.85 -3.44
C THR A 147 8.34 10.03 -1.92
N GLU A 148 7.27 9.72 -1.20
CA GLU A 148 7.06 10.13 0.19
C GLU A 148 7.35 11.62 0.43
N ASN A 149 6.89 12.49 -0.48
CA ASN A 149 7.24 13.92 -0.55
C ASN A 149 8.75 14.17 -0.71
N GLY A 150 9.41 13.38 -1.56
CA GLY A 150 10.83 13.49 -1.89
C GLY A 150 11.78 12.77 -0.93
N LYS A 151 11.27 12.00 0.05
CA LYS A 151 12.10 11.23 1.00
C LYS A 151 12.54 9.87 0.45
N ASP A 152 11.71 9.24 -0.36
CA ASP A 152 11.95 7.92 -0.94
C ASP A 152 11.92 8.00 -2.47
N ILE A 153 13.10 7.99 -3.10
CA ILE A 153 13.21 7.97 -4.56
C ILE A 153 13.55 6.58 -5.11
N THR A 154 13.40 5.53 -4.30
CA THR A 154 13.74 4.17 -4.71
C THR A 154 13.00 3.78 -5.99
N TYR A 155 13.76 3.31 -6.98
CA TYR A 155 13.32 2.93 -8.34
C TYR A 155 13.00 4.09 -9.29
N LEU A 156 13.19 5.35 -8.89
CA LEU A 156 12.97 6.51 -9.78
C LEU A 156 14.04 6.59 -10.88
N GLU A 157 15.26 6.14 -10.61
CA GLU A 157 16.37 6.11 -11.56
C GLU A 157 16.17 5.10 -12.71
N GLU A 158 15.23 4.18 -12.58
CA GLU A 158 14.92 3.13 -13.56
C GLU A 158 13.82 3.55 -14.56
N THR A 159 13.37 4.81 -14.47
CA THR A 159 12.15 5.34 -15.12
C THR A 159 12.41 6.03 -16.44
#